data_AF-A0A351C7Q6-F1
#
_entry.id   AF-A0A351C7Q6-F1
#
_cell.length_a   1.000
_cell.length_b   1.000
_cell.length_c   1.000
_cell.angle_alpha   90.00
_cell.angle_beta   90.00
_cell.angle_gamma   90.00
#
_symmetry.space_group_name_H-M   'P 1'
#
loop_
_entity.id
_entity.type
_entity.pdbx_description
1 polymer ?
#
loop_
_entity_poly.entity_id
_entity_poly.type
_entity_poly.pdbx_seq_one_letter_code
_entity_poly.pdbx_strand_id
1 'polypeptide(L)'
;MMHFWGVRGSIPTPGSETARYGGNTSCISLSLDETHTLVLDAGSGLRVLGQQTFAKPHVFYFLLSHVHWDHIQGFPFFRPIMDPDVKIIFL
;
A
#
# COMPACT_ATOMS: atom_id res chain seq x y z
N MET A 1 2.64 1.54 13.88
CA MET A 1 3.89 0.87 13.44
C MET A 1 4.10 1.17 11.96
N MET A 2 5.35 1.30 11.48
CA MET A 2 5.65 1.56 10.07
C MET A 2 6.08 0.28 9.34
N HIS A 3 5.54 0.05 8.14
CA HIS A 3 5.86 -1.09 7.28
C HIS A 3 6.14 -0.66 5.84
N PHE A 4 7.15 -1.27 5.22
CA PHE A 4 7.51 -1.07 3.82
C PHE A 4 6.99 -2.25 2.99
N TRP A 5 6.01 -1.98 2.13
CA TRP A 5 5.41 -2.99 1.24
C TRP A 5 6.06 -3.00 -0.14
N GLY A 6 6.72 -1.90 -0.51
CA GLY A 6 7.57 -1.79 -1.67
C GLY A 6 8.57 -0.65 -1.52
N VAL A 7 9.79 -0.90 -2.02
CA VAL A 7 10.97 -0.02 -1.90
C VAL A 7 11.73 0.10 -3.21
N ARG A 8 11.12 -0.30 -4.33
CA ARG A 8 11.66 -0.11 -5.68
C ARG A 8 11.13 1.17 -6.30
N GLY A 9 11.88 1.69 -7.26
CA GLY A 9 11.47 2.82 -8.10
C GLY A 9 10.47 2.39 -9.18
N SER A 10 10.63 2.92 -10.38
CA SER A 10 9.61 2.89 -11.42
C SER A 10 9.20 1.51 -11.93
N ILE A 11 10.08 0.52 -11.85
CA ILE A 11 9.82 -0.82 -12.38
C ILE A 11 9.83 -1.82 -11.22
N PRO A 12 8.76 -2.63 -11.04
CA PRO A 12 8.81 -3.74 -10.11
C PRO A 12 9.83 -4.77 -10.60
N THR A 13 10.71 -5.20 -9.70
CA THR A 13 11.82 -6.10 -10.01
C THR A 13 11.75 -7.37 -9.18
N PRO A 14 10.73 -8.24 -9.34
CA PRO A 14 10.70 -9.52 -8.64
C PRO A 14 11.77 -10.46 -9.20
N GLY A 15 12.50 -11.16 -8.32
CA GLY A 15 13.52 -12.12 -8.73
C GLY A 15 14.38 -12.61 -7.58
N SER A 16 15.20 -13.63 -7.83
CA SER A 16 16.15 -14.17 -6.84
C SER A 16 17.14 -13.11 -6.35
N GLU A 17 17.58 -12.22 -7.24
CA GLU A 17 18.53 -11.14 -6.93
C GLU A 17 17.93 -10.05 -6.02
N THR A 18 16.62 -9.87 -6.03
CA THR A 18 15.91 -8.83 -5.25
C THR A 18 15.14 -9.39 -4.06
N ALA A 19 15.06 -10.72 -3.91
CA ALA A 19 14.26 -11.40 -2.91
C ALA A 19 14.54 -10.96 -1.47
N ARG A 20 15.80 -10.58 -1.16
CA ARG A 20 16.19 -10.11 0.18
C ARG A 20 15.41 -8.87 0.64
N TYR A 21 15.08 -7.96 -0.28
CA TYR A 21 14.44 -6.67 0.03
C TYR A 21 13.08 -6.48 -0.66
N GLY A 22 12.69 -7.39 -1.56
CA GLY A 22 11.45 -7.34 -2.32
C GLY A 22 11.58 -6.68 -3.69
N GLY A 23 10.55 -6.86 -4.51
CA GLY A 23 10.47 -6.37 -5.89
C GLY A 23 9.37 -5.34 -6.15
N ASN A 24 8.63 -4.92 -5.13
CA ASN A 24 7.48 -4.02 -5.28
C ASN A 24 7.89 -2.54 -5.34
N THR A 25 7.14 -1.73 -6.10
CA THR A 25 7.29 -0.28 -6.18
C THR A 25 6.69 0.42 -4.95
N SER A 26 7.02 1.70 -4.76
CA SER A 26 6.72 2.52 -3.56
C SER A 26 5.36 2.24 -2.92
N CYS A 27 5.38 1.76 -1.67
CA CYS A 27 4.20 1.71 -0.81
C CYS A 27 4.65 1.51 0.64
N ILE A 28 4.28 2.44 1.52
CA ILE A 28 4.58 2.40 2.95
C ILE A 28 3.27 2.57 3.72
N SER A 29 3.08 1.82 4.80
CA SER A 29 1.95 2.04 5.71
C SER A 29 2.42 2.42 7.10
N LEU A 30 1.67 3.29 7.76
CA LEU A 30 1.81 3.62 9.17
C LEU A 30 0.48 3.33 9.86
N SER A 31 0.48 2.37 10.80
CA SER A 31 -0.66 2.20 11.71
C SER A 31 -0.69 3.38 12.67
N LEU A 32 -1.76 4.16 12.61
CA LEU A 32 -2.00 5.32 13.48
C LEU A 32 -2.62 4.85 14.79
N ASP A 33 -3.59 3.95 14.69
CA ASP A 33 -4.22 3.21 15.79
C ASP A 33 -4.76 1.86 15.25
N GLU A 34 -5.67 1.20 15.99
CA GLU A 34 -6.24 -0.10 15.63
C GLU A 34 -7.09 -0.07 14.36
N THR A 35 -7.74 1.06 14.07
CA THR A 35 -8.73 1.20 12.97
C THR A 35 -8.30 2.20 11.90
N HIS A 36 -7.15 2.86 12.05
CA HIS A 36 -6.66 3.87 11.11
C HIS A 36 -5.25 3.54 10.60
N THR A 37 -5.07 3.66 9.29
CA THR A 37 -3.79 3.45 8.62
C THR A 37 -3.52 4.56 7.63
N LEU A 38 -2.35 5.19 7.73
CA LEU A 38 -1.83 6.08 6.69
C LEU A 38 -1.03 5.26 5.68
N VAL A 39 -1.27 5.48 4.40
CA VAL A 39 -0.58 4.86 3.28
C VAL A 39 0.12 5.96 2.48
N LEU A 40 1.43 5.81 2.31
CA LEU A 40 2.25 6.67 1.47
C LEU A 40 2.51 5.94 0.15
N ASP A 41 2.03 6.52 -0.94
CA ASP A 41 1.98 5.94 -2.28
C ASP A 41 1.23 4.59 -2.39
N ALA A 42 0.65 4.38 -3.57
CA ALA A 42 -0.17 3.24 -3.93
C ALA A 42 0.49 2.41 -5.05
N GLY A 43 1.82 2.24 -5.01
CA GLY A 43 2.56 1.40 -5.95
C GLY A 43 2.24 -0.10 -5.80
N SER A 44 2.97 -0.96 -6.49
CA SER A 44 2.65 -2.40 -6.55
C SER A 44 2.72 -3.10 -5.17
N GLY A 45 3.41 -2.51 -4.20
CA GLY A 45 3.42 -2.98 -2.81
C GLY A 45 2.04 -2.93 -2.15
N LEU A 46 1.15 -2.03 -2.58
CA LEU A 46 -0.19 -1.86 -2.01
C LEU A 46 -1.01 -3.16 -2.09
N ARG A 47 -0.81 -3.97 -3.14
CA ARG A 47 -1.45 -5.28 -3.28
C ARG A 47 -1.14 -6.20 -2.09
N VAL A 48 0.07 -6.14 -1.55
CA VAL A 48 0.50 -6.97 -0.40
C VAL A 48 -0.07 -6.43 0.90
N LEU A 49 -0.10 -5.10 1.08
CA LEU A 49 -0.80 -4.46 2.20
C LEU A 49 -2.28 -4.89 2.23
N GLY A 50 -2.95 -4.91 1.07
CA GLY A 50 -4.35 -5.31 0.96
C GLY A 50 -4.66 -6.78 1.28
N GLN A 51 -3.64 -7.61 1.51
CA GLN A 51 -3.79 -9.01 1.95
C GLN A 51 -3.72 -9.15 3.48
N GLN A 52 -3.35 -8.09 4.20
CA GLN A 52 -3.35 -8.09 5.65
C GLN A 52 -4.78 -8.10 6.19
N THR A 53 -4.92 -8.53 7.45
CA THR A 53 -6.18 -8.40 8.20
C THR A 53 -6.18 -7.07 8.94
N PHE A 54 -7.31 -6.37 8.89
CA PHE A 54 -7.53 -5.10 9.56
C PHE A 54 -8.74 -5.22 10.49
N ALA A 55 -8.76 -4.43 11.57
CA ALA A 55 -9.94 -4.29 12.39
C ALA A 55 -11.08 -3.68 11.56
N LYS A 56 -12.33 -3.88 11.98
CA LYS A 56 -13.49 -3.31 11.28
C LYS A 56 -14.34 -2.50 12.26
N PRO A 57 -14.83 -1.30 11.85
CA PRO A 57 -14.54 -0.62 10.59
C PRO A 57 -13.08 -0.14 10.49
N HIS A 58 -12.58 0.11 9.28
CA HIS A 58 -11.20 0.60 9.06
C HIS A 58 -11.16 1.82 8.16
N VAL A 59 -10.23 2.74 8.41
CA VAL A 59 -9.99 3.92 7.57
C VAL A 59 -8.56 3.91 7.05
N PHE A 60 -8.42 4.00 5.73
CA PHE A 60 -7.14 4.24 5.09
C PHE A 60 -7.05 5.69 4.62
N TYR A 61 -6.04 6.41 5.11
CA TYR A 61 -5.63 7.69 4.56
C TYR A 61 -4.56 7.45 3.51
N PHE A 62 -4.67 8.07 2.34
CA PHE A 62 -3.68 7.98 1.27
C PHE A 62 -3.04 9.35 1.06
N LEU A 63 -1.71 9.39 1.12
CA LEU A 63 -0.90 10.50 0.61
C LEU A 63 -0.13 9.99 -0.60
N LEU A 64 -0.44 10.54 -1.77
CA LEU A 64 0.30 10.26 -2.99
C LEU A 64 1.36 11.34 -3.17
N SER A 65 2.61 10.95 -3.31
CA SER A 65 3.69 11.90 -3.57
C SER A 65 3.51 12.60 -4.94
N HIS A 66 3.08 11.83 -5.94
CA HIS A 66 2.74 12.26 -7.30
C HIS A 66 2.00 11.13 -8.03
N VAL A 67 1.61 11.35 -9.29
CA VAL A 67 0.74 10.43 -10.05
C VAL A 67 1.45 9.67 -11.18
N HIS A 68 2.74 9.38 -11.02
CA HIS A 68 3.39 8.40 -11.90
C HIS A 68 2.85 7.00 -11.63
N TRP A 69 2.86 6.17 -12.68
CA TRP A 69 2.22 4.85 -12.66
C TRP A 69 2.71 3.97 -11.52
N ASP A 70 3.99 3.97 -11.24
CA ASP A 70 4.63 3.19 -10.17
C ASP A 70 4.20 3.60 -8.75
N HIS A 71 3.54 4.74 -8.59
CA HIS A 71 2.98 5.24 -7.33
C HIS A 71 1.46 5.04 -7.21
N ILE A 72 0.77 4.56 -8.27
CA ILE A 72 -0.70 4.38 -8.25
C ILE A 72 -1.18 3.01 -8.76
N GLN A 73 -0.33 2.26 -9.46
CA GLN A 73 -0.70 1.01 -10.14
C GLN A 73 -1.21 -0.11 -9.22
N GLY A 74 -0.93 -0.05 -7.92
CA GLY A 74 -1.39 -1.04 -6.95
C GLY A 74 -2.85 -0.85 -6.54
N PHE A 75 -3.42 0.33 -6.75
CA PHE A 75 -4.76 0.69 -6.26
C PHE A 75 -5.87 -0.24 -6.77
N PRO A 76 -5.93 -0.61 -8.07
CA PRO A 76 -6.94 -1.55 -8.57
C PRO A 76 -6.89 -2.96 -7.93
N PHE A 77 -5.79 -3.30 -7.26
CA PHE A 77 -5.59 -4.61 -6.62
C PHE A 77 -5.64 -4.53 -5.08
N PHE A 78 -6.00 -3.37 -4.51
CA PHE A 78 -6.14 -3.17 -3.08
C PHE A 78 -7.49 -3.68 -2.59
N ARG A 79 -7.56 -4.98 -2.27
CA ARG A 79 -8.82 -5.66 -1.87
C ARG A 79 -9.67 -4.91 -0.83
N PRO A 80 -9.13 -4.20 0.18
CA PRO A 80 -9.94 -3.46 1.15
C PRO A 80 -10.90 -2.42 0.54
N ILE A 81 -10.67 -1.91 -0.68
CA ILE A 81 -11.61 -0.97 -1.33
C ILE A 81 -12.99 -1.58 -1.62
N MET A 82 -13.09 -2.91 -1.64
CA MET A 82 -14.33 -3.63 -1.92
C MET A 82 -15.15 -3.92 -0.64
N ASP A 83 -14.62 -3.57 0.52
CA ASP A 83 -15.25 -3.84 1.81
C ASP A 83 -16.10 -2.63 2.25
N PRO A 84 -17.41 -2.78 2.48
CA PRO A 84 -18.27 -1.67 2.88
C PRO A 84 -17.92 -1.07 4.26
N ASP A 85 -17.22 -1.83 5.11
CA ASP A 85 -16.75 -1.34 6.43
C ASP A 85 -15.40 -0.60 6.33
N VAL A 86 -14.86 -0.44 5.11
CA VAL A 86 -13.62 0.28 4.85
C VAL A 86 -13.89 1.64 4.23
N LYS A 87 -13.26 2.67 4.78
CA LYS A 87 -13.28 4.03 4.22
C LYS A 87 -11.90 4.38 3.67
N ILE A 88 -11.87 4.91 2.45
CA ILE A 88 -10.65 5.44 1.81
C ILE A 88 -10.75 6.96 1.77
N ILE A 89 -9.71 7.65 2.24
CA ILE A 89 -9.61 9.11 2.23
C ILE A 89 -8.28 9.47 1.59
N PHE A 90 -8.29 10.27 0.52
CA PHE A 90 -7.08 10.88 -0.03
C PHE A 90 -6.88 12.24 0.64
N LEU A 91 -5.68 12.45 1.19
CA LEU A 91 -5.26 13.69 1.85
C LEU A 91 -4.48 14.60 0.91
#